data_AF-A0A9X2CFW3-F1
#
_entry.id   AF-A0A9X2CFW3-F1
#
_cell.length_a   1.000
_cell.length_b   1.000
_cell.length_c   1.000
_cell.angle_alpha   90.00
_cell.angle_beta   90.00
_cell.angle_gamma   90.00
#
_symmetry.space_group_name_H-M   'P 1'
#
loop_
_entity.id
_entity.type
_entity.pdbx_description
1 polymer ?
#
loop_
_entity_poly.entity_id
_entity_poly.type
_entity_poly.pdbx_seq_one_letter_code
_entity_poly.pdbx_strand_id
1 'polypeptide(L)'
;MLVKTLLPLVGLSLIGCSGQQVGEAVTEPALLQAPQAKEQTAEKVTAPNLQPQGKPVLQPVVVTDATKVKIADSGANNRGSKKDSPMDQGLLEAKLLVTDKANVTLQYTNNQSYGVPLMFMSGMTADLWLFDSQGRKIWAWSNEMMFTQAIRETVMPAGKTQNVKFKIPAEVAAKIGKGYRLEAVFAGKATESQKPAMYKVTYSY
;
A
#
# COMPACT_ATOMS: atom_id res chain seq x y z
N MET A 1 52.62 23.30 -7.10
CA MET A 1 53.39 22.78 -5.95
C MET A 1 52.60 21.64 -5.34
N LEU A 2 53.11 20.41 -5.52
CA LEU A 2 52.56 19.17 -4.98
C LEU A 2 53.01 19.02 -3.53
N VAL A 3 52.10 18.74 -2.59
CA VAL A 3 52.46 18.11 -1.32
C VAL A 3 51.59 16.87 -1.18
N LYS A 4 52.21 15.72 -1.48
CA LYS A 4 51.74 14.37 -1.14
C LYS A 4 52.11 14.11 0.31
N THR A 5 51.13 13.72 1.12
CA THR A 5 51.38 13.10 2.43
C THR A 5 50.71 11.74 2.49
N LEU A 6 51.38 10.84 3.19
CA LEU A 6 51.53 9.42 2.93
C LEU A 6 51.26 8.69 4.25
N LEU A 7 50.21 7.83 4.31
CA LEU A 7 50.04 6.61 5.15
C LEU A 7 50.15 6.76 6.72
N PRO A 8 49.74 5.77 7.56
CA PRO A 8 49.51 4.36 7.26
C PRO A 8 48.21 3.69 7.79
N LEU A 9 47.98 2.55 7.14
CA LEU A 9 47.19 1.38 7.52
C LEU A 9 47.51 0.87 8.94
N VAL A 10 46.48 0.50 9.71
CA VAL A 10 46.58 -0.44 10.84
C VAL A 10 45.53 -1.53 10.62
N GLY A 11 45.96 -2.79 10.66
CA GLY A 11 45.11 -3.99 10.58
C GLY A 11 45.16 -4.83 11.87
N LEU A 12 44.50 -6.00 11.80
CA LEU A 12 44.37 -7.10 12.79
C LEU A 12 43.41 -6.84 13.97
N SER A 13 42.50 -7.73 14.41
CA SER A 13 42.37 -9.21 14.42
C SER A 13 40.87 -9.59 14.38
N LEU A 14 40.32 -10.66 13.80
CA LEU A 14 40.43 -12.13 13.96
C LEU A 14 40.08 -12.72 15.37
N ILE A 15 39.08 -13.63 15.33
CA ILE A 15 38.79 -14.80 16.20
C ILE A 15 37.87 -14.60 17.42
N GLY A 16 36.82 -15.45 17.47
CA GLY A 16 36.01 -15.71 18.68
C GLY A 16 34.78 -16.60 18.46
N CYS A 17 34.96 -17.87 18.07
CA CYS A 17 33.95 -18.93 18.21
C CYS A 17 34.14 -19.64 19.55
N SER A 18 33.08 -19.76 20.35
CA SER A 18 32.83 -20.74 21.44
C SER A 18 31.41 -20.45 21.93
N GLY A 19 30.42 -21.34 21.91
CA GLY A 19 30.44 -22.74 22.31
C GLY A 19 30.03 -22.82 23.77
N GLN A 20 28.83 -23.35 24.06
CA GLN A 20 28.54 -24.38 25.08
C GLN A 20 27.09 -24.31 25.59
N GLN A 21 26.25 -25.21 25.06
CA GLN A 21 25.02 -25.67 25.69
C GLN A 21 25.39 -26.49 26.93
N VAL A 22 24.65 -26.27 28.02
CA VAL A 22 24.56 -27.22 29.14
C VAL A 22 23.08 -27.44 29.39
N GLY A 23 22.66 -28.70 29.27
CA GLY A 23 21.35 -29.15 29.71
C GLY A 23 21.45 -29.69 31.13
N GLU A 24 20.34 -29.64 31.86
CA GLU A 24 20.08 -30.53 33.00
C GLU A 24 18.61 -30.93 32.99
N ALA A 25 18.41 -32.24 33.02
CA ALA A 25 17.13 -32.92 33.18
C ALA A 25 16.80 -33.12 34.68
N VAL A 26 15.75 -33.92 34.92
CA VAL A 26 15.38 -34.62 36.16
C VAL A 26 14.45 -33.77 37.06
N THR A 27 13.22 -34.16 37.46
CA THR A 27 12.63 -35.49 37.72
C THR A 27 11.10 -35.40 37.74
N GLU A 28 10.41 -36.41 37.21
CA GLU A 28 9.02 -36.80 37.55
C GLU A 28 9.01 -37.63 38.85
N PRO A 29 7.89 -37.72 39.62
CA PRO A 29 7.04 -38.91 39.41
C PRO A 29 5.52 -38.76 39.69
N ALA A 30 4.73 -39.44 38.85
CA ALA A 30 3.63 -40.39 39.13
C ALA A 30 2.33 -39.93 39.88
N LEU A 31 1.19 -39.89 39.15
CA LEU A 31 0.01 -40.83 39.16
C LEU A 31 -0.94 -40.69 40.38
N LEU A 32 -2.28 -40.66 40.34
CA LEU A 32 -3.36 -41.10 39.44
C LEU A 32 -4.66 -40.34 39.78
N GLN A 33 -5.53 -40.06 38.80
CA GLN A 33 -6.99 -40.34 38.88
C GLN A 33 -7.70 -40.01 37.54
N ALA A 34 -8.39 -41.01 36.98
CA ALA A 34 -9.44 -40.89 35.96
C ALA A 34 -10.83 -40.87 36.67
N PRO A 35 -12.00 -40.71 36.00
CA PRO A 35 -12.28 -40.62 34.56
C PRO A 35 -13.25 -39.48 34.17
N GLN A 36 -13.45 -39.23 32.87
CA GLN A 36 -14.75 -39.38 32.18
C GLN A 36 -14.71 -38.82 30.76
N ALA A 37 -15.15 -39.68 29.84
CA ALA A 37 -15.33 -39.42 28.42
C ALA A 37 -16.49 -38.44 28.17
N LYS A 38 -16.29 -37.51 27.23
CA LYS A 38 -17.34 -37.02 26.34
C LYS A 38 -16.76 -36.84 24.95
N GLU A 39 -17.45 -37.47 24.00
CA GLU A 39 -17.26 -37.40 22.55
C GLU A 39 -17.18 -35.95 22.03
N GLN A 40 -16.34 -35.74 21.02
CA GLN A 40 -16.73 -35.05 19.79
C GLN A 40 -15.70 -35.32 18.68
N THR A 41 -16.07 -36.30 17.86
CA THR A 41 -16.03 -36.33 16.39
C THR A 41 -14.81 -35.73 15.67
N ALA A 42 -13.99 -36.63 15.14
CA ALA A 42 -13.01 -36.35 14.10
C ALA A 42 -13.69 -35.94 12.78
N GLU A 43 -13.47 -34.70 12.34
CA GLU A 43 -13.71 -34.32 10.95
C GLU A 43 -12.42 -34.45 10.14
N LYS A 44 -12.52 -35.39 9.20
CA LYS A 44 -11.60 -35.76 8.14
C LYS A 44 -11.21 -34.54 7.30
N VAL A 45 -9.93 -34.22 7.33
CA VAL A 45 -9.24 -33.34 6.37
C VAL A 45 -9.57 -33.80 4.95
N THR A 46 -10.34 -33.00 4.23
CA THR A 46 -10.49 -33.09 2.77
C THR A 46 -9.87 -31.84 2.19
N ALA A 47 -8.70 -32.00 1.56
CA ALA A 47 -8.03 -30.95 0.82
C ALA A 47 -8.90 -30.51 -0.38
N PRO A 48 -9.04 -29.20 -0.66
CA PRO A 48 -9.65 -28.75 -1.90
C PRO A 48 -8.70 -29.02 -3.07
N ASN A 49 -9.12 -29.96 -3.91
CA ASN A 49 -8.59 -30.31 -5.21
C ASN A 49 -8.65 -29.09 -6.15
N LEU A 50 -7.50 -28.44 -6.40
CA LEU A 50 -7.36 -27.44 -7.46
C LEU A 50 -7.00 -28.16 -8.76
N GLN A 51 -8.02 -28.59 -9.51
CA GLN A 51 -7.85 -28.94 -10.91
C GLN A 51 -7.75 -27.66 -11.77
N PRO A 52 -6.77 -27.58 -12.69
CA PRO A 52 -6.58 -26.43 -13.56
C PRO A 52 -7.68 -26.34 -14.64
N GLN A 53 -8.56 -25.35 -14.51
CA GLN A 53 -9.57 -25.02 -15.50
C GLN A 53 -8.93 -24.19 -16.63
N GLY A 54 -8.75 -24.85 -17.78
CA GLY A 54 -9.16 -24.37 -19.11
C GLY A 54 -8.72 -22.97 -19.59
N LYS A 55 -7.85 -22.97 -20.60
CA LYS A 55 -7.50 -21.82 -21.46
C LYS A 55 -8.77 -21.15 -22.06
N PRO A 56 -8.83 -19.81 -22.17
CA PRO A 56 -9.95 -19.12 -22.81
C PRO A 56 -9.93 -19.31 -24.34
N VAL A 57 -11.05 -19.78 -24.89
CA VAL A 57 -11.30 -19.89 -26.33
C VAL A 57 -11.85 -18.57 -26.84
N LEU A 58 -11.12 -17.91 -27.74
CA LEU A 58 -11.55 -16.71 -28.46
C LEU A 58 -12.53 -17.12 -29.57
N GLN A 59 -13.73 -16.53 -29.60
CA GLN A 59 -14.59 -16.53 -30.78
C GLN A 59 -14.80 -15.09 -31.27
N PRO A 60 -14.67 -14.82 -32.59
CA PRO A 60 -14.84 -13.49 -33.14
C PRO A 60 -16.33 -13.15 -33.32
N VAL A 61 -16.82 -12.11 -32.64
CA VAL A 61 -18.11 -11.49 -32.97
C VAL A 61 -17.87 -10.42 -34.02
N VAL A 62 -18.56 -10.62 -35.15
CA VAL A 62 -18.57 -9.79 -36.36
C VAL A 62 -19.28 -8.46 -36.10
N VAL A 63 -18.68 -7.39 -36.59
CA VAL A 63 -19.21 -6.02 -36.65
C VAL A 63 -20.23 -5.92 -37.78
N THR A 64 -21.43 -5.37 -37.51
CA THR A 64 -22.26 -4.75 -38.55
C THR A 64 -23.02 -3.54 -38.01
N ASP A 65 -22.64 -2.40 -38.59
CA ASP A 65 -23.45 -1.32 -39.13
C ASP A 65 -24.08 -0.18 -38.30
N ALA A 66 -23.98 0.96 -38.98
CA ALA A 66 -24.18 2.32 -38.52
C ALA A 66 -25.61 2.82 -38.74
N THR A 67 -26.09 3.75 -37.88
CA THR A 67 -27.05 4.79 -38.31
C THR A 67 -26.91 6.06 -37.45
N LYS A 68 -26.99 7.21 -38.12
CA LYS A 68 -26.83 8.61 -37.68
C LYS A 68 -27.82 9.11 -36.61
N VAL A 69 -27.25 9.84 -35.64
CA VAL A 69 -27.54 11.23 -35.17
C VAL A 69 -29.00 11.71 -35.00
N LYS A 70 -29.31 12.19 -33.78
CA LYS A 70 -29.95 13.51 -33.55
C LYS A 70 -29.37 14.19 -32.30
N ILE A 71 -28.87 15.41 -32.52
CA ILE A 71 -28.46 16.40 -31.53
C ILE A 71 -29.70 17.25 -31.19
N ALA A 72 -29.98 17.47 -29.91
CA ALA A 72 -30.90 18.49 -29.43
C ALA A 72 -30.38 19.09 -28.10
N ASP A 73 -29.76 20.24 -28.27
CA ASP A 73 -29.89 21.51 -27.55
C ASP A 73 -30.16 21.59 -26.02
N SER A 74 -29.26 22.36 -25.39
CA SER A 74 -29.44 23.33 -24.31
C SER A 74 -30.14 22.95 -22.99
N GLY A 75 -29.33 22.96 -21.92
CA GLY A 75 -29.80 23.10 -20.56
C GLY A 75 -28.70 23.46 -19.56
N ALA A 76 -28.82 24.66 -19.00
CA ALA A 76 -28.33 25.10 -17.69
C ALA A 76 -26.86 25.55 -17.52
N ASN A 77 -26.71 26.87 -17.54
CA ASN A 77 -25.79 27.63 -16.68
C ASN A 77 -25.84 27.14 -15.23
N ASN A 78 -24.68 26.91 -14.60
CA ASN A 78 -24.16 27.79 -13.54
C ASN A 78 -22.92 27.24 -12.82
N ARG A 79 -22.06 28.19 -12.47
CA ARG A 79 -21.18 28.21 -11.29
C ARG A 79 -20.03 27.20 -11.24
N GLY A 80 -18.89 27.70 -11.71
CA GLY A 80 -17.80 28.00 -10.78
C GLY A 80 -17.32 26.82 -9.94
N SER A 81 -16.67 25.86 -10.59
CA SER A 81 -15.65 25.06 -9.90
C SER A 81 -14.32 25.71 -10.19
N LYS A 82 -13.76 26.34 -9.16
CA LYS A 82 -12.39 26.85 -9.14
C LYS A 82 -11.50 25.67 -9.55
N LYS A 83 -10.95 25.74 -10.77
CA LYS A 83 -10.02 24.75 -11.30
C LYS A 83 -8.74 24.92 -10.50
N ASP A 84 -8.62 24.18 -9.40
CA ASP A 84 -7.34 23.96 -8.77
C ASP A 84 -6.40 23.50 -9.88
N SER A 85 -5.29 24.21 -10.01
CA SER A 85 -4.33 24.06 -11.10
C SER A 85 -3.99 22.58 -11.31
N PRO A 86 -3.94 22.09 -12.57
CA PRO A 86 -3.54 20.72 -12.85
C PRO A 86 -2.05 20.61 -12.54
N MET A 87 -1.70 20.38 -11.28
CA MET A 87 -0.49 19.63 -10.95
C MET A 87 -0.61 18.33 -11.74
N ASP A 88 0.38 18.07 -12.59
CA ASP A 88 0.43 16.96 -13.54
C ASP A 88 -0.39 15.77 -13.02
N GLN A 89 -1.53 15.50 -13.66
CA GLN A 89 -2.45 14.48 -13.14
C GLN A 89 -1.95 13.10 -13.53
N GLY A 90 -1.93 12.18 -12.56
CA GLY A 90 -1.68 10.76 -12.80
C GLY A 90 -2.87 10.13 -13.50
N LEU A 91 -2.84 8.82 -13.70
CA LEU A 91 -4.01 8.09 -14.20
C LEU A 91 -5.18 8.11 -13.21
N LEU A 92 -4.86 8.14 -11.92
CA LEU A 92 -5.80 8.19 -10.80
C LEU A 92 -5.81 9.59 -10.21
N GLU A 93 -7.02 10.11 -9.98
CA GLU A 93 -7.23 11.33 -9.20
C GLU A 93 -7.32 10.97 -7.73
N ALA A 94 -6.73 11.78 -6.86
CA ALA A 94 -6.74 11.48 -5.44
C ALA A 94 -6.75 12.73 -4.56
N LYS A 95 -7.25 12.56 -3.34
CA LYS A 95 -7.28 13.58 -2.29
C LYS A 95 -7.10 12.96 -0.91
N LEU A 96 -6.61 13.77 0.02
CA LEU A 96 -6.58 13.42 1.45
C LEU A 96 -7.83 13.97 2.14
N LEU A 97 -8.56 13.08 2.79
CA LEU A 97 -9.67 13.42 3.68
C LEU A 97 -9.17 13.33 5.12
N VAL A 98 -9.01 14.47 5.78
CA VAL A 98 -8.56 14.57 7.16
C VAL A 98 -9.79 14.78 8.04
N THR A 99 -10.20 13.74 8.77
CA THR A 99 -11.33 13.84 9.72
C THR A 99 -10.88 14.53 10.99
N ASP A 100 -9.69 14.19 11.46
CA ASP A 100 -8.98 14.85 12.54
C ASP A 100 -7.47 14.61 12.37
N LYS A 101 -6.65 15.14 13.29
CA LYS A 101 -5.18 15.00 13.23
C LYS A 101 -4.69 13.54 13.31
N ALA A 102 -5.49 12.62 13.82
CA ALA A 102 -5.15 11.20 13.96
C ALA A 102 -5.73 10.34 12.84
N ASN A 103 -6.83 10.74 12.20
CA ASN A 103 -7.57 9.93 11.23
C ASN A 103 -7.54 10.58 9.84
N VAL A 104 -6.77 9.97 8.94
CA VAL A 104 -6.57 10.44 7.57
C VAL A 104 -6.94 9.35 6.58
N THR A 105 -7.64 9.69 5.51
CA THR A 105 -7.97 8.76 4.42
C THR A 105 -7.43 9.29 3.10
N LEU A 106 -6.60 8.51 2.41
CA LEU A 106 -6.35 8.72 0.99
C LEU A 106 -7.52 8.14 0.20
N GLN A 107 -8.27 8.99 -0.47
CA GLN A 107 -9.30 8.60 -1.42
C GLN A 107 -8.76 8.78 -2.83
N TYR A 108 -8.83 7.73 -3.64
CA TYR A 108 -8.39 7.78 -5.03
C TYR A 108 -9.41 7.13 -5.98
N THR A 109 -9.57 7.72 -7.15
CA THR A 109 -10.60 7.38 -8.14
C THR A 109 -9.95 7.20 -9.51
N ASN A 110 -10.38 6.15 -10.22
CA ASN A 110 -10.07 6.00 -11.63
C ASN A 110 -11.15 6.71 -12.46
N ASN A 111 -10.86 7.92 -12.94
CA ASN A 111 -11.74 8.69 -13.82
C ASN A 111 -11.54 8.36 -15.31
N GLN A 112 -10.69 7.39 -15.64
CA GLN A 112 -10.53 6.91 -17.01
C GLN A 112 -11.74 6.06 -17.42
N SER A 113 -11.98 5.95 -18.72
CA SER A 113 -13.02 5.06 -19.30
C SER A 113 -12.61 3.58 -19.31
N TYR A 114 -11.40 3.25 -18.88
CA TYR A 114 -10.81 1.92 -18.87
C TYR A 114 -10.24 1.55 -17.50
N GLY A 115 -10.04 0.26 -17.25
CA GLY A 115 -9.36 -0.22 -16.05
C GLY A 115 -7.88 0.12 -16.07
N VAL A 116 -7.32 0.57 -14.95
CA VAL A 116 -5.90 0.88 -14.83
C VAL A 116 -5.20 -0.32 -14.15
N PRO A 117 -4.36 -1.09 -14.87
CA PRO A 117 -3.57 -2.15 -14.26
C PRO A 117 -2.45 -1.54 -13.40
N LEU A 118 -2.33 -2.06 -12.19
CA LEU A 118 -1.43 -1.59 -11.14
C LEU A 118 -0.62 -2.75 -10.60
N MET A 119 0.68 -2.54 -10.50
CA MET A 119 1.61 -3.46 -9.87
C MET A 119 2.15 -2.85 -8.57
N PHE A 120 2.12 -3.63 -7.50
CA PHE A 120 2.70 -3.27 -6.20
C PHE A 120 3.82 -4.24 -5.86
N MET A 121 4.93 -3.72 -5.33
CA MET A 121 6.10 -4.51 -4.96
C MET A 121 6.04 -5.10 -3.55
N SER A 122 4.94 -4.83 -2.82
CA SER A 122 4.69 -5.35 -1.48
C SER A 122 3.19 -5.31 -1.18
N GLY A 123 2.81 -5.75 0.03
CA GLY A 123 1.47 -5.59 0.56
C GLY A 123 1.04 -4.13 0.80
N MET A 124 1.95 -3.15 0.70
CA MET A 124 1.62 -1.74 0.93
C MET A 124 0.89 -1.14 -0.28
N THR A 125 -0.27 -0.52 -0.06
CA THR A 125 -1.00 0.23 -1.12
C THR A 125 -0.52 1.68 -1.23
N ALA A 126 -0.35 2.33 -0.08
CA ALA A 126 0.11 3.69 0.02
C ALA A 126 0.78 3.88 1.39
N ASP A 127 1.59 4.94 1.49
CA ASP A 127 2.20 5.41 2.72
C ASP A 127 1.73 6.84 3.00
N LEU A 128 1.78 7.25 4.27
CA LEU A 128 1.46 8.60 4.70
C LEU A 128 2.65 9.17 5.46
N TRP A 129 3.19 10.27 4.97
CA TRP A 129 4.35 10.95 5.55
C TRP A 129 3.90 12.24 6.22
N LEU A 130 4.42 12.51 7.42
CA LEU A 130 4.26 13.78 8.11
C LEU A 130 5.55 14.58 8.04
N PHE A 131 5.42 15.83 7.61
CA PHE A 131 6.50 16.79 7.58
C PHE A 131 6.21 17.93 8.56
N ASP A 132 7.26 18.39 9.24
CA ASP A 132 7.19 19.57 10.10
C ASP A 132 7.16 20.88 9.29
N SER A 133 7.06 22.01 10.00
CA SER A 133 7.06 23.35 9.40
C SER A 133 8.37 23.73 8.70
N GLN A 134 9.45 22.99 8.94
CA GLN A 134 10.74 23.15 8.27
C GLN A 134 10.87 22.24 7.03
N GLY A 135 9.83 21.46 6.71
CA GLY A 135 9.84 20.53 5.60
C GLY A 135 10.61 19.23 5.86
N ARG A 136 10.94 18.91 7.12
CA ARG A 136 11.61 17.65 7.48
C ARG A 136 10.58 16.56 7.69
N LYS A 137 10.80 15.37 7.13
CA LYS A 137 9.95 14.19 7.38
C LYS A 137 10.19 13.69 8.80
N ILE A 138 9.20 13.84 9.68
CA ILE A 138 9.31 13.46 11.09
C ILE A 138 8.62 12.15 11.41
N TRP A 139 7.73 11.66 10.53
CA TRP A 139 7.02 10.40 10.71
C TRP A 139 6.54 9.85 9.36
N ALA A 140 6.41 8.53 9.28
CA ALA A 140 5.79 7.82 8.17
C ALA A 140 4.98 6.64 8.71
N TRP A 141 3.79 6.40 8.15
CA TRP A 141 2.91 5.30 8.57
C TRP A 141 3.58 3.93 8.42
N SER A 142 4.38 3.76 7.38
CA SER A 142 5.17 2.54 7.17
C SER A 142 6.20 2.24 8.26
N ASN A 143 6.57 3.20 9.12
CA ASN A 143 7.48 2.94 10.24
C ASN A 143 6.85 2.05 11.33
N GLU A 144 5.52 1.98 11.37
CA GLU A 144 4.75 1.29 12.43
C GLU A 144 4.08 0.02 11.95
N MET A 145 4.14 -0.23 10.64
CA MET A 145 3.42 -1.32 10.00
C MET A 145 4.41 -2.31 9.39
N MET A 146 4.09 -3.60 9.49
CA MET A 146 4.79 -4.63 8.73
C MET A 146 3.97 -4.98 7.49
N PHE A 147 4.59 -4.94 6.32
CA PHE A 147 3.99 -5.37 5.06
C PHE A 147 4.65 -6.64 4.54
N THR A 148 3.84 -7.54 3.97
CA THR A 148 4.35 -8.71 3.26
C THR A 148 5.17 -8.29 2.05
N GLN A 149 6.24 -9.02 1.78
CA GLN A 149 7.08 -8.82 0.60
C GLN A 149 6.53 -9.64 -0.58
N ALA A 150 5.26 -9.40 -0.91
CA ALA A 150 4.58 -10.07 -2.00
C ALA A 150 4.25 -9.09 -3.11
N ILE A 151 4.73 -9.38 -4.32
CA ILE A 151 4.32 -8.65 -5.52
C ILE A 151 2.84 -8.98 -5.78
N ARG A 152 2.06 -7.96 -6.08
CA ARG A 152 0.65 -8.13 -6.47
C ARG A 152 0.30 -7.24 -7.65
N GLU A 153 -0.53 -7.79 -8.51
CA GLU A 153 -1.12 -7.10 -9.64
C GLU A 153 -2.62 -6.95 -9.40
N THR A 154 -3.16 -5.78 -9.71
CA THR A 154 -4.58 -5.48 -9.56
C THR A 154 -5.01 -4.57 -10.70
N VAL A 155 -6.30 -4.58 -11.03
CA VAL A 155 -6.87 -3.59 -11.95
C VAL A 155 -7.77 -2.67 -11.14
N MET A 156 -7.52 -1.37 -11.20
CA MET A 156 -8.44 -0.36 -10.68
C MET A 156 -9.52 -0.10 -11.73
N PRO A 157 -10.78 -0.55 -11.56
CA PRO A 157 -11.78 -0.47 -12.62
C PRO A 157 -12.20 0.97 -12.92
N ALA A 158 -12.70 1.20 -14.14
CA ALA A 158 -13.19 2.51 -14.56
C ALA A 158 -14.31 3.02 -13.64
N GLY A 159 -14.25 4.32 -13.29
CA GLY A 159 -15.22 5.01 -12.45
C GLY A 159 -15.27 4.55 -10.98
N LYS A 160 -14.34 3.71 -10.53
CA LYS A 160 -14.31 3.25 -9.13
C LYS A 160 -13.48 4.17 -8.25
N THR A 161 -13.87 4.23 -6.98
CA THR A 161 -13.15 4.91 -5.91
C THR A 161 -12.73 3.89 -4.86
N GLN A 162 -11.53 4.05 -4.32
CA GLN A 162 -10.96 3.25 -3.26
C GLN A 162 -10.40 4.16 -2.17
N ASN A 163 -10.29 3.62 -0.96
CA ASN A 163 -9.83 4.35 0.22
C ASN A 163 -8.71 3.58 0.92
N VAL A 164 -7.65 4.29 1.31
CA VAL A 164 -6.63 3.80 2.25
C VAL A 164 -6.73 4.64 3.51
N LYS A 165 -6.99 3.99 4.65
CA LYS A 165 -7.10 4.66 5.94
C LYS A 165 -5.79 4.59 6.68
N PHE A 166 -5.37 5.72 7.23
CA PHE A 166 -4.20 5.86 8.07
C PHE A 166 -4.62 6.30 9.46
N LYS A 167 -3.97 5.69 10.46
CA LYS A 167 -4.04 6.13 11.85
C LYS A 167 -2.68 6.70 12.22
N ILE A 168 -2.65 7.96 12.61
CA ILE A 168 -1.48 8.62 13.18
C ILE A 168 -1.56 8.43 14.70
N PRO A 169 -0.51 7.91 15.37
CA PRO A 169 -0.50 7.77 16.83
C PRO A 169 -0.76 9.08 17.54
N ALA A 170 -1.35 9.02 18.73
CA ALA A 170 -1.78 10.20 19.46
C ALA A 170 -0.61 11.14 19.78
N GLU A 171 0.55 10.60 20.12
CA GLU A 171 1.79 11.32 20.42
C GLU A 171 2.39 12.04 19.20
N VAL A 172 2.14 11.53 18.00
CA VAL A 172 2.54 12.18 16.74
C VAL A 172 1.49 13.24 16.36
N ALA A 173 0.21 12.88 16.42
CA ALA A 173 -0.91 13.78 16.11
C ALA A 173 -0.94 15.03 17.00
N ALA A 174 -0.57 14.89 18.29
CA ALA A 174 -0.48 16.00 19.23
C ALA A 174 0.56 17.07 18.83
N LYS A 175 1.61 16.68 18.09
CA LYS A 175 2.67 17.60 17.63
C LYS A 175 2.28 18.38 16.39
N ILE A 176 1.24 17.96 15.67
CA ILE A 176 0.82 18.59 14.42
C ILE A 176 0.29 20.00 14.71
N GLY A 177 0.93 21.00 14.14
CA GLY A 177 0.56 22.41 14.23
C GLY A 177 0.57 23.11 12.88
N LYS A 178 0.40 24.43 12.90
CA LYS A 178 0.44 25.26 11.69
C LYS A 178 1.75 25.07 10.93
N GLY A 179 1.67 24.93 9.61
CA GLY A 179 2.82 24.75 8.72
C GLY A 179 3.29 23.32 8.58
N TYR A 180 2.73 22.38 9.36
CA TYR A 180 2.93 20.95 9.11
C TYR A 180 2.17 20.54 7.86
N ARG A 181 2.61 19.44 7.25
CA ARG A 181 1.92 18.89 6.07
C ARG A 181 2.01 17.37 6.02
N LEU A 182 0.99 16.76 5.46
CA LEU A 182 0.94 15.36 5.11
C LEU A 182 1.25 15.18 3.63
N GLU A 183 2.01 14.16 3.27
CA GLU A 183 2.09 13.64 1.90
C GLU A 183 1.62 12.18 1.88
N ALA A 184 0.61 11.86 1.09
CA ALA A 184 0.29 10.48 0.76
C ALA A 184 1.04 10.06 -0.51
N VAL A 185 1.73 8.92 -0.42
CA VAL A 185 2.54 8.35 -1.51
C VAL A 185 1.93 7.02 -1.92
N PHE A 186 1.43 6.94 -3.15
CA PHE A 186 0.90 5.70 -3.69
C PHE A 186 2.04 4.74 -4.04
N ALA A 187 1.94 3.48 -3.62
CA ALA A 187 2.97 2.49 -3.87
C ALA A 187 2.82 1.79 -5.24
N GLY A 188 1.60 1.82 -5.81
CA GLY A 188 1.28 1.15 -7.06
C GLY A 188 1.86 1.88 -8.28
N LYS A 189 2.37 1.11 -9.23
CA LYS A 189 2.82 1.60 -10.54
C LYS A 189 1.84 1.15 -11.62
N ALA A 190 1.51 2.06 -12.55
CA ALA A 190 0.78 1.68 -13.75
C ALA A 190 1.71 0.87 -14.66
N THR A 191 1.27 -0.29 -15.13
CA THR A 191 2.10 -1.18 -15.96
C THR A 191 1.96 -0.93 -17.45
N GLU A 192 0.86 -0.31 -17.87
CA GLU A 192 0.53 -0.07 -19.29
C GLU A 192 0.50 1.42 -19.66
N SER A 193 1.17 2.27 -18.88
CA SER A 193 1.24 3.70 -19.15
C SER A 193 2.60 4.28 -18.79
N GLN A 194 3.01 5.30 -19.56
CA GLN A 194 4.16 6.13 -19.23
C GLN A 194 3.82 7.18 -18.16
N LYS A 195 2.54 7.42 -17.89
CA LYS A 195 2.11 8.29 -16.79
C LYS A 195 2.17 7.51 -15.47
N PRO A 196 2.58 8.15 -14.37
CA PRO A 196 2.47 7.51 -13.06
C PRO A 196 1.00 7.22 -12.75
N ALA A 197 0.76 6.15 -11.98
CA ALA A 197 -0.57 5.81 -11.51
C ALA A 197 -1.20 6.97 -10.73
N MET A 198 -0.45 7.56 -9.81
CA MET A 198 -0.90 8.65 -8.97
C MET A 198 0.31 9.49 -8.55
N TYR A 199 0.17 10.81 -8.56
CA TYR A 199 1.17 11.68 -7.94
C TYR A 199 0.94 11.74 -6.43
N LYS A 200 1.93 12.28 -5.70
CA LYS A 200 1.79 12.52 -4.28
C LYS A 200 0.65 13.49 -4.01
N VAL A 201 -0.10 13.23 -2.95
CA VAL A 201 -1.20 14.09 -2.51
C VAL A 201 -0.80 14.78 -1.23
N THR A 202 -0.84 16.11 -1.21
CA THR A 202 -0.42 16.91 -0.05
C THR A 202 -1.62 17.51 0.67
N TYR A 203 -1.57 17.56 2.00
CA TYR A 203 -2.49 18.33 2.85
C TYR A 203 -1.68 19.18 3.82
N SER A 204 -1.99 20.47 3.93
CA SER A 204 -1.29 21.40 4.82
C SER A 204 -2.18 21.84 5.99
N TYR A 205 -1.60 21.92 7.19
CA TYR A 205 -2.25 22.37 8.43
C TYR A 205 -2.02 23.86 8.73
#